data_AF-J6UI35-F1
#
_entry.id   AF-J6UI35-F1
#
_cell.length_a   1.000
_cell.length_b   1.000
_cell.length_c   1.000
_cell.angle_alpha   90.00
_cell.angle_beta   90.00
_cell.angle_gamma   90.00
#
_symmetry.space_group_name_H-M   'P 1'
#
loop_
_entity.id
_entity.type
_entity.pdbx_description
1 polymer ?
#
loop_
_entity_poly.entity_id
_entity_poly.type
_entity_poly.pdbx_seq_one_letter_code
_entity_poly.pdbx_strand_id
1 'polypeptide(L)'
;MLSLALDVLIALSSVFGASDADAAPPRDPFVGAVGVALTGAPDADIRPLDWRACRFEVNGQVFRLGAVDPATVRVRPWERDTVLGTMRRVAVTFSGADGAVVYERTDRALEDVSPADDAAIRLFKQTVKSRRPELFHDRRVALREQTVTLPTSDLAAVEDAWRTVTRTCAAPGTTH
;
A
#
# COMPACT_ATOMS: atom_id res chain seq x y z
N MET A 1 -48.62 -10.19 -59.16
CA MET A 1 -48.90 -10.00 -57.72
C MET A 1 -47.56 -9.85 -57.02
N LEU A 2 -47.42 -8.79 -56.19
CA LEU A 2 -46.49 -8.53 -55.07
C LEU A 2 -45.20 -9.39 -54.95
N SER A 3 -44.01 -8.90 -54.60
CA SER A 3 -43.64 -7.71 -53.81
C SER A 3 -42.12 -7.50 -53.90
N LEU A 4 -41.70 -6.26 -53.68
CA LEU A 4 -40.33 -5.79 -53.45
C LEU A 4 -39.67 -6.48 -52.25
N ALA A 5 -38.36 -6.72 -52.33
CA ALA A 5 -37.44 -6.50 -51.22
C ALA A 5 -36.01 -6.35 -51.76
N LEU A 6 -35.52 -5.12 -51.62
CA LEU A 6 -34.17 -4.65 -51.87
C LEU A 6 -33.42 -4.81 -50.54
N ASP A 7 -32.31 -5.54 -50.49
CA ASP A 7 -31.35 -5.42 -49.38
C ASP A 7 -29.93 -5.35 -49.93
N VAL A 8 -29.39 -4.14 -49.81
CA VAL A 8 -28.01 -3.75 -50.06
C VAL A 8 -27.25 -4.01 -48.75
N LEU A 9 -26.25 -4.88 -48.78
CA LEU A 9 -25.29 -5.01 -47.67
C LEU A 9 -23.91 -4.54 -48.11
N ILE A 10 -23.58 -3.37 -47.59
CA ILE A 10 -22.32 -2.63 -47.73
C ILE A 10 -21.23 -3.42 -47.00
N ALA A 11 -20.22 -3.89 -47.74
CA ALA A 11 -18.98 -4.41 -47.18
C ALA A 11 -18.05 -3.24 -46.81
N LEU A 12 -18.21 -2.71 -45.59
CA LEU A 12 -17.23 -1.88 -44.92
C LEU A 12 -16.51 -2.74 -43.87
N SER A 13 -15.48 -3.45 -44.31
CA SER A 13 -14.56 -4.13 -43.39
C SER A 13 -13.56 -3.11 -42.87
N SER A 14 -13.94 -2.49 -41.74
CA SER A 14 -13.12 -1.59 -40.95
C SER A 14 -11.79 -2.25 -40.61
N VAL A 15 -10.71 -1.54 -40.93
CA VAL A 15 -9.38 -1.71 -40.33
C VAL A 15 -9.54 -1.51 -38.83
N PHE A 16 -9.64 -2.61 -38.07
CA PHE A 16 -9.40 -2.57 -36.64
C PHE A 16 -7.89 -2.60 -36.45
N GLY A 17 -7.32 -1.40 -36.30
CA GLY A 17 -6.05 -1.25 -35.61
C GLY A 17 -6.22 -1.83 -34.21
N ALA A 18 -5.65 -3.01 -33.99
CA ALA A 18 -5.34 -3.47 -32.65
C ALA A 18 -4.29 -2.50 -32.13
N SER A 19 -4.73 -1.51 -31.36
CA SER A 19 -3.84 -0.80 -30.46
C SER A 19 -3.21 -1.87 -29.59
N ASP A 20 -1.90 -2.05 -29.72
CA ASP A 20 -1.07 -2.64 -28.68
C ASP A 20 -1.29 -1.80 -27.43
N ALA A 21 -2.34 -2.13 -26.67
CA ALA A 21 -2.40 -1.78 -25.28
C ALA A 21 -1.17 -2.45 -24.69
N ASP A 22 -0.19 -1.64 -24.28
CA ASP A 22 0.93 -2.05 -23.46
C ASP A 22 0.37 -2.87 -22.28
N ALA A 23 0.27 -4.17 -22.48
CA ALA A 23 -0.10 -5.12 -21.46
C ALA A 23 1.11 -5.13 -20.54
N ALA A 24 1.07 -4.27 -19.52
CA ALA A 24 2.01 -4.31 -18.41
C ALA A 24 2.16 -5.79 -18.02
N PRO A 25 3.39 -6.31 -17.90
CA PRO A 25 3.60 -7.72 -17.63
C PRO A 25 2.76 -8.11 -16.41
N PRO A 26 2.13 -9.30 -16.40
CA PRO A 26 1.31 -9.72 -15.28
C PRO A 26 2.15 -9.60 -14.00
N ARG A 27 1.67 -8.77 -13.07
CA ARG A 27 2.36 -8.55 -11.79
C ARG A 27 2.52 -9.90 -11.11
N ASP A 28 3.71 -10.14 -10.56
CA ASP A 28 3.98 -11.33 -9.76
C ASP A 28 2.86 -11.51 -8.72
N PRO A 29 2.18 -12.69 -8.69
CA PRO A 29 1.06 -12.94 -7.79
C PRO A 29 1.43 -12.70 -6.31
N PHE A 30 2.70 -12.89 -5.94
CA PHE A 30 3.17 -12.56 -4.61
C PHE A 30 3.20 -11.05 -4.34
N VAL A 31 3.63 -10.23 -5.30
CA VAL A 31 3.59 -8.76 -5.17
C VAL A 31 2.15 -8.27 -5.07
N GLY A 32 1.23 -8.88 -5.81
CA GLY A 32 -0.21 -8.62 -5.66
C GLY A 32 -0.72 -8.93 -4.25
N ALA A 33 -0.29 -10.06 -3.66
CA ALA A 33 -0.62 -10.41 -2.28
C ALA A 33 -0.02 -9.42 -1.27
N VAL A 34 1.22 -8.95 -1.46
CA VAL A 34 1.81 -7.88 -0.63
C VAL A 34 0.96 -6.60 -0.72
N GLY A 35 0.47 -6.27 -1.91
CA GLY A 35 -0.41 -5.10 -2.14
C GLY A 35 -1.68 -5.19 -1.33
N VAL A 36 -2.40 -6.30 -1.46
CA VAL A 36 -3.65 -6.53 -0.71
C VAL A 36 -3.38 -6.55 0.79
N ALA A 37 -2.31 -7.22 1.25
CA ALA A 37 -1.98 -7.35 2.67
C ALA A 37 -1.71 -5.99 3.36
N LEU A 38 -1.03 -5.07 2.67
CA LEU A 38 -0.56 -3.81 3.26
C LEU A 38 -1.41 -2.58 2.90
N THR A 39 -2.15 -2.64 1.79
CA THR A 39 -2.93 -1.50 1.27
C THR A 39 -4.38 -1.84 0.96
N GLY A 40 -4.77 -3.11 1.00
CA GLY A 40 -6.10 -3.56 0.58
C GLY A 40 -6.31 -3.58 -0.93
N ALA A 41 -5.29 -3.27 -1.73
CA ALA A 41 -5.37 -3.19 -3.18
C ALA A 41 -4.20 -3.94 -3.85
N PRO A 42 -4.44 -4.79 -4.86
CA PRO A 42 -3.38 -5.56 -5.52
C PRO A 42 -2.49 -4.71 -6.44
N ASP A 43 -2.97 -3.53 -6.83
CA ASP A 43 -2.32 -2.61 -7.77
C ASP A 43 -1.46 -1.53 -7.10
N ALA A 44 -1.28 -1.60 -5.77
CA ALA A 44 -0.43 -0.69 -5.01
C ALA A 44 0.98 -0.55 -5.59
N ASP A 45 1.58 0.64 -5.40
CA ASP A 45 2.98 0.89 -5.75
C ASP A 45 3.88 0.20 -4.72
N ILE A 46 4.46 -0.92 -5.14
CA ILE A 46 5.30 -1.78 -4.32
C ILE A 46 6.65 -1.93 -5.00
N ARG A 47 7.69 -1.53 -4.29
CA ARG A 47 9.08 -1.68 -4.72
C ARG A 47 9.79 -2.69 -3.81
N PRO A 48 10.23 -3.85 -4.31
CA PRO A 48 11.08 -4.72 -3.53
C PRO A 48 12.44 -4.05 -3.28
N LEU A 49 12.83 -3.93 -2.02
CA LEU A 49 14.15 -3.43 -1.63
C LEU A 49 15.14 -4.58 -1.46
N ASP A 50 14.68 -5.70 -0.90
CA ASP A 50 15.41 -6.96 -0.82
C ASP A 50 14.38 -8.10 -0.83
N TRP A 51 14.27 -8.78 -1.96
CA TRP A 51 13.31 -9.87 -2.15
C TRP A 51 13.57 -11.05 -1.21
N ARG A 52 14.84 -11.41 -0.99
CA ARG A 52 15.21 -12.58 -0.18
C ARG A 52 14.95 -12.33 1.29
N ALA A 53 15.13 -11.10 1.76
CA ALA A 53 14.77 -10.68 3.11
C ALA A 53 13.28 -10.31 3.26
N CYS A 54 12.47 -10.43 2.19
CA CYS A 54 11.10 -9.97 2.15
C CYS A 54 10.93 -8.52 2.65
N ARG A 55 11.76 -7.62 2.14
CA ARG A 55 11.75 -6.19 2.47
C ARG A 55 11.23 -5.39 1.29
N PHE A 56 10.15 -4.66 1.53
CA PHE A 56 9.41 -3.92 0.50
C PHE A 56 9.23 -2.47 0.91
N GLU A 57 9.26 -1.58 -0.05
CA GLU A 57 8.77 -0.23 0.09
C GLU A 57 7.37 -0.13 -0.51
N VAL A 58 6.44 0.43 0.25
CA VAL A 58 5.04 0.62 -0.14
C VAL A 58 4.67 2.05 0.22
N ASN A 59 4.29 2.86 -0.77
CA ASN A 59 3.97 4.29 -0.59
C ASN A 59 5.04 5.07 0.20
N GLY A 60 6.32 4.80 -0.07
CA GLY A 60 7.46 5.44 0.61
C GLY A 60 7.73 4.96 2.04
N GLN A 61 7.08 3.90 2.49
CA GLN A 61 7.26 3.28 3.81
C GLN A 61 7.85 1.88 3.66
N VAL A 62 8.78 1.51 4.53
CA VAL A 62 9.50 0.24 4.44
C VAL A 62 8.87 -0.79 5.37
N PHE A 63 8.46 -1.92 4.80
CA PHE A 63 7.94 -3.08 5.51
C PHE A 63 8.95 -4.24 5.42
N ARG A 64 9.26 -4.84 6.56
CA ARG A 64 10.15 -6.00 6.68
C ARG A 64 9.32 -7.24 6.95
N LEU A 65 8.66 -7.76 5.92
CA LEU A 65 7.71 -8.86 6.03
C LEU A 65 8.38 -10.17 6.42
N GLY A 66 9.66 -10.35 6.09
CA GLY A 66 10.47 -11.50 6.56
C GLY A 66 10.78 -11.47 8.06
N ALA A 67 10.59 -10.34 8.73
CA ALA A 67 10.78 -10.22 10.18
C ALA A 67 9.46 -10.38 10.97
N VAL A 68 8.32 -10.47 10.28
CA VAL A 68 7.00 -10.59 10.92
C VAL A 68 6.84 -11.99 11.50
N ASP A 69 6.39 -12.07 12.75
CA ASP A 69 5.93 -13.34 13.33
C ASP A 69 4.51 -13.64 12.83
N PRO A 70 4.30 -14.71 12.04
CA PRO A 70 2.98 -15.08 11.53
C PRO A 70 1.94 -15.28 12.63
N ALA A 71 2.36 -15.72 13.83
CA ALA A 71 1.47 -15.94 14.96
C ALA A 71 0.92 -14.63 15.55
N THR A 72 1.53 -13.49 15.26
CA THR A 72 1.10 -12.16 15.73
C THR A 72 0.17 -11.44 14.76
N VAL A 73 0.06 -11.91 13.51
CA VAL A 73 -0.80 -11.29 12.51
C VAL A 73 -2.26 -11.43 12.94
N ARG A 74 -2.96 -10.31 13.04
CA ARG A 74 -4.38 -10.21 13.42
C ARG A 74 -5.09 -9.34 12.42
N VAL A 75 -5.87 -9.97 11.54
CA VAL A 75 -6.77 -9.30 10.60
C VAL A 75 -8.15 -9.22 11.25
N ARG A 76 -8.78 -8.05 11.30
CA ARG A 76 -10.09 -7.86 11.92
C ARG A 76 -10.92 -6.83 11.15
N PRO A 77 -12.26 -6.94 11.18
CA PRO A 77 -13.10 -5.85 10.71
C PRO A 77 -12.88 -4.61 11.58
N TRP A 78 -12.88 -3.44 10.93
CA TRP A 78 -12.89 -2.15 11.57
C TRP A 78 -14.14 -1.40 11.10
N GLU A 79 -15.00 -1.03 12.03
CA GLU A 79 -16.21 -0.28 11.73
C GLU A 79 -16.24 1.01 12.53
N ARG A 80 -16.68 2.09 11.88
CA ARG A 80 -16.90 3.37 12.54
C ARG A 80 -18.13 4.03 11.98
N ASP A 81 -19.06 4.37 12.86
CA ASP A 81 -20.21 5.18 12.48
C ASP A 81 -19.78 6.63 12.23
N THR A 82 -20.18 7.15 11.08
CA THR A 82 -19.94 8.53 10.66
C THR A 82 -21.28 9.19 10.31
N VAL A 83 -21.28 10.50 10.15
CA VAL A 83 -22.47 11.26 9.71
C VAL A 83 -22.98 10.78 8.34
N LEU A 84 -22.11 10.16 7.53
CA LEU A 84 -22.43 9.63 6.19
C LEU A 84 -22.81 8.13 6.20
N GLY A 85 -22.91 7.52 7.38
CA GLY A 85 -23.17 6.08 7.55
C GLY A 85 -22.00 5.31 8.16
N THR A 86 -22.15 3.99 8.27
CA THR A 86 -21.13 3.09 8.84
C THR A 86 -20.02 2.86 7.83
N MET A 87 -18.81 3.31 8.17
CA MET A 87 -17.61 3.03 7.39
C MET A 87 -17.04 1.68 7.80
N ARG A 88 -16.93 0.76 6.84
CA ARG A 88 -16.34 -0.57 7.02
C ARG A 88 -14.95 -0.63 6.39
N ARG A 89 -13.99 -1.12 7.14
CA ARG A 89 -12.60 -1.32 6.74
C ARG A 89 -12.05 -2.61 7.33
N VAL A 90 -10.82 -2.94 6.99
CA VAL A 90 -10.06 -4.03 7.61
C VAL A 90 -8.88 -3.41 8.36
N ALA A 91 -8.67 -3.80 9.60
CA ALA A 91 -7.46 -3.50 10.35
C ALA A 91 -6.58 -4.73 10.43
N VAL A 92 -5.28 -4.56 10.19
CA VAL A 92 -4.29 -5.61 10.40
C VAL A 92 -3.24 -5.14 11.40
N THR A 93 -3.06 -5.90 12.46
CA THR A 93 -1.97 -5.72 13.42
C THR A 93 -0.96 -6.85 13.24
N PHE A 94 0.33 -6.54 13.24
CA PHE A 94 1.40 -7.54 13.14
C PHE A 94 2.66 -7.05 13.86
N SER A 95 3.43 -8.00 14.38
CA SER A 95 4.62 -7.73 15.20
C SER A 95 5.81 -8.58 14.75
N GLY A 96 7.01 -8.12 15.04
CA GLY A 96 8.23 -8.81 14.66
C GLY A 96 8.56 -9.98 15.56
N ALA A 97 9.06 -11.07 14.99
CA ALA A 97 9.65 -12.17 15.75
C ALA A 97 10.81 -11.66 16.61
N ASP A 98 10.87 -12.10 17.87
CA ASP A 98 11.90 -11.69 18.84
C ASP A 98 12.10 -10.16 18.97
N GLY A 99 11.03 -9.38 18.76
CA GLY A 99 11.09 -7.92 18.82
C GLY A 99 11.83 -7.29 17.63
N ALA A 100 11.93 -7.98 16.50
CA ALA A 100 12.47 -7.44 15.27
C ALA A 100 11.64 -6.24 14.77
N VAL A 101 12.30 -5.32 14.04
CA VAL A 101 11.64 -4.20 13.38
C VAL A 101 10.89 -4.72 12.15
N VAL A 102 9.60 -4.41 12.06
CA VAL A 102 8.72 -4.81 10.93
C VAL A 102 8.35 -3.64 10.03
N TYR A 103 8.51 -2.41 10.53
CA TYR A 103 8.11 -1.19 9.84
C TYR A 103 9.12 -0.08 10.06
N GLU A 104 9.45 0.65 9.00
CA GLU A 104 10.29 1.84 9.06
C GLU A 104 9.71 2.96 8.18
N ARG A 105 9.74 4.18 8.69
CA ARG A 105 9.49 5.38 7.87
C ARG A 105 10.40 6.52 8.30
N THR A 106 10.57 7.48 7.41
CA THR A 106 11.22 8.74 7.75
C THR A 106 10.15 9.82 7.83
N ASP A 107 9.91 10.33 9.04
CA ASP A 107 9.13 11.55 9.24
C ASP A 107 10.02 12.71 8.80
N ARG A 108 9.58 13.44 7.77
CA ARG A 108 10.30 14.63 7.29
C ARG A 108 10.20 15.76 8.30
N ALA A 109 11.31 16.48 8.44
CA ALA A 109 11.37 17.70 9.23
C ALA A 109 10.32 18.72 8.77
N LEU A 110 9.80 19.48 9.73
CA LEU A 110 9.20 20.77 9.42
C LEU A 110 10.26 21.67 8.79
N GLU A 111 9.86 22.38 7.73
CA GLU A 111 10.70 23.40 7.12
C GLU A 111 11.11 24.44 8.16
N ASP A 112 12.38 24.84 8.10
CA ASP A 112 12.89 25.88 8.97
C ASP A 112 12.17 27.22 8.69
N VAL A 113 12.39 28.18 9.60
CA VAL A 113 11.89 29.54 9.46
C VAL A 113 12.49 30.15 8.20
N SER A 114 11.63 30.50 7.24
CA SER A 114 12.03 31.11 5.98
C SER A 114 11.79 32.62 6.01
N PRO A 115 12.65 33.44 5.36
CA PRO A 115 12.36 34.86 5.13
C PRO A 115 11.08 35.10 4.33
N ALA A 116 10.66 34.11 3.52
CA ALA A 116 9.43 34.15 2.72
C ALA A 116 8.17 33.82 3.54
N ASP A 117 8.30 33.32 4.76
CA ASP A 117 7.15 33.07 5.65
C ASP A 117 6.53 34.40 6.08
N ASP A 118 5.20 34.50 6.10
CA ASP A 118 4.54 35.64 6.73
C ASP A 118 4.83 35.69 8.25
N ALA A 119 4.50 36.83 8.86
CA ALA A 119 4.83 37.08 10.26
C ALA A 119 4.19 36.05 11.22
N ALA A 120 2.98 35.57 10.91
CA ALA A 120 2.28 34.61 11.77
C ALA A 120 2.89 33.22 11.65
N ILE A 121 3.17 32.74 10.43
CA ILE A 121 3.84 31.46 10.20
C ILE A 121 5.24 31.45 10.84
N ARG A 122 5.98 32.54 10.69
CA ARG A 122 7.31 32.68 11.28
C ARG A 122 7.29 32.67 12.80
N LEU A 123 6.36 33.40 13.43
CA LEU A 123 6.19 33.37 14.89
C LEU A 123 5.78 31.98 15.37
N PHE A 124 4.88 31.31 14.65
CA PHE A 124 4.48 29.94 14.93
C PHE A 124 5.68 28.98 14.85
N LYS A 125 6.41 28.96 13.73
CA LYS A 125 7.58 28.10 13.53
C LYS A 125 8.66 28.35 14.60
N GLN A 126 8.94 29.61 14.95
CA GLN A 126 9.87 29.95 16.05
C GLN A 126 9.39 29.42 17.41
N THR A 127 8.09 29.56 17.70
CA THR A 127 7.50 29.06 18.95
C THR A 127 7.55 27.55 19.01
N VAL A 128 7.25 26.86 17.91
CA VAL A 128 7.37 25.40 17.83
C VAL A 128 8.83 24.97 17.96
N LYS A 129 9.77 25.62 17.26
CA LYS A 129 11.21 25.28 17.29
C LYS A 129 11.82 25.43 18.68
N SER A 130 11.42 26.45 19.44
CA SER A 130 11.90 26.63 20.82
C SER A 130 11.38 25.58 21.79
N ARG A 131 10.16 25.05 21.57
CA ARG A 131 9.52 24.06 22.47
C ARG A 131 9.77 22.61 22.05
N ARG A 132 9.91 22.37 20.76
CA ARG A 132 9.97 21.06 20.09
C ARG A 132 11.00 21.12 18.94
N PRO A 133 12.29 21.39 19.22
CA PRO A 133 13.32 21.51 18.18
C PRO A 133 13.45 20.24 17.33
N GLU A 134 13.14 19.07 17.90
CA GLU A 134 13.21 17.78 17.23
C GLU A 134 12.28 17.67 16.01
N LEU A 135 11.23 18.49 15.90
CA LEU A 135 10.34 18.50 14.74
C LEU A 135 10.97 19.12 13.50
N PHE A 136 12.09 19.83 13.64
CA PHE A 136 12.84 20.45 12.53
C PHE A 136 14.01 19.57 12.06
N HIS A 137 14.02 18.30 12.45
CA HIS A 137 14.98 17.30 12.00
C HIS A 137 14.25 16.08 11.46
N ASP A 138 14.82 15.48 10.42
CA ASP A 138 14.30 14.22 9.89
C ASP A 138 14.40 13.15 10.99
N ARG A 139 13.30 12.44 11.23
CA ARG A 139 13.23 11.40 12.25
C ARG A 139 12.96 10.06 11.61
N ARG A 140 13.88 9.13 11.81
CA ARG A 140 13.65 7.72 11.48
C ARG A 140 12.78 7.09 12.56
N VAL A 141 11.64 6.57 12.15
CA VAL A 141 10.74 5.77 12.98
C VAL A 141 10.92 4.32 12.58
N ALA A 142 11.20 3.46 13.55
CA ALA A 142 11.32 2.02 13.37
C ALA A 142 10.45 1.33 14.42
N LEU A 143 9.44 0.59 13.97
CA LEU A 143 8.44 -0.04 14.82
C LEU A 143 8.55 -1.56 14.77
N ARG A 144 8.38 -2.17 15.93
CA ARG A 144 8.38 -3.63 16.14
C ARG A 144 6.98 -4.22 16.06
N GLU A 145 5.97 -3.37 16.12
CA GLU A 145 4.56 -3.68 15.94
C GLU A 145 3.94 -2.57 15.10
N GLN A 146 3.07 -2.95 14.17
CA GLN A 146 2.37 -2.02 13.31
C GLN A 146 0.91 -2.43 13.20
N THR A 147 0.03 -1.43 13.20
CA THR A 147 -1.36 -1.60 12.78
C THR A 147 -1.62 -0.78 11.52
N VAL A 148 -2.16 -1.42 10.49
CA VAL A 148 -2.58 -0.77 9.24
C VAL A 148 -4.09 -0.87 9.10
N THR A 149 -4.75 0.23 8.76
CA THR A 149 -6.18 0.25 8.43
C THR A 149 -6.31 0.37 6.92
N LEU A 150 -6.85 -0.67 6.31
CA LEU A 150 -6.95 -0.83 4.86
C LEU A 150 -8.29 -0.25 4.37
N PRO A 151 -8.32 0.50 3.25
CA PRO A 151 -9.53 1.02 2.61
C PRO A 151 -10.33 -0.07 1.86
N THR A 152 -10.48 -1.26 2.44
CA THR A 152 -11.26 -2.37 1.89
C THR A 152 -12.13 -2.98 2.98
N SER A 153 -13.29 -3.53 2.62
CA SER A 153 -14.13 -4.34 3.49
C SER A 153 -13.96 -5.84 3.28
N ASP A 154 -13.12 -6.26 2.32
CA ASP A 154 -12.89 -7.66 2.00
C ASP A 154 -11.91 -8.29 3.00
N LEU A 155 -12.46 -8.79 4.11
CA LEU A 155 -11.69 -9.43 5.17
C LEU A 155 -10.96 -10.69 4.68
N ALA A 156 -11.65 -11.52 3.90
CA ALA A 156 -11.14 -12.80 3.43
C ALA A 156 -9.95 -12.61 2.49
N ALA A 157 -10.04 -11.69 1.53
CA ALA A 157 -8.92 -11.39 0.64
C ALA A 157 -7.68 -10.92 1.41
N VAL A 158 -7.85 -10.13 2.46
CA VAL A 158 -6.74 -9.67 3.31
C VAL A 158 -6.14 -10.81 4.11
N GLU A 159 -6.96 -11.71 4.68
CA GLU A 159 -6.48 -12.91 5.38
C GLU A 159 -5.70 -13.86 4.45
N ASP A 160 -6.22 -14.10 3.25
CA ASP A 160 -5.57 -14.89 2.21
C ASP A 160 -4.24 -14.30 1.76
N ALA A 161 -4.21 -12.98 1.58
CA ALA A 161 -2.99 -12.23 1.25
C ALA A 161 -1.95 -12.37 2.36
N TRP A 162 -2.32 -12.17 3.62
CA TRP A 162 -1.39 -12.33 4.75
C TRP A 162 -0.91 -13.76 4.93
N ARG A 163 -1.75 -14.78 4.69
CA ARG A 163 -1.32 -16.19 4.66
C ARG A 163 -0.29 -16.45 3.56
N THR A 164 -0.49 -15.86 2.38
CA THR A 164 0.43 -15.99 1.25
C THR A 164 1.77 -15.31 1.54
N VAL A 165 1.73 -14.09 2.08
CA VAL A 165 2.91 -13.32 2.48
C VAL A 165 3.72 -14.07 3.52
N THR A 166 3.08 -14.46 4.63
CA THR A 166 3.78 -15.13 5.74
C THR A 166 4.34 -16.49 5.33
N ARG A 167 3.62 -17.29 4.54
CA ARG A 167 4.14 -18.58 4.05
C ARG A 167 5.39 -18.41 3.18
N THR A 168 5.37 -17.42 2.29
CA THR A 168 6.47 -17.20 1.34
C THR A 168 7.69 -16.59 2.04
N CYS A 169 7.47 -15.66 2.95
CA CYS A 169 8.54 -14.96 3.66
C CYS A 169 9.11 -15.72 4.86
N ALA A 170 8.35 -16.66 5.45
CA ALA A 170 8.83 -17.51 6.53
C ALA A 170 9.67 -18.70 6.05
N ALA A 171 9.68 -19.01 4.75
CA ALA A 171 10.49 -20.09 4.20
C ALA A 171 11.97 -19.70 4.19
N PRO A 172 12.81 -20.26 5.07
CA PRO A 172 14.25 -20.04 4.99
C PRO A 172 14.81 -20.89 3.86
N GLY A 173 15.44 -20.24 2.87
CA GLY A 173 16.45 -20.83 1.99
C GLY A 173 16.23 -22.27 1.50
N THR A 174 15.30 -22.50 0.57
CA THR A 174 15.48 -23.60 -0.38
C THR A 174 16.43 -23.12 -1.48
N THR A 175 17.71 -23.41 -1.26
CA THR A 175 18.76 -23.42 -2.28
C THR A 175 18.30 -24.23 -3.49
N HIS A 176 18.31 -23.59 -4.66
CA HIS A 176 18.53 -24.30 -5.93
C HIS A 176 20.00 -24.69 -6.05
#